data_AF-A0AAV5FX81-F1
#
_entry.id   AF-A0AAV5FX81-F1
#
_cell.length_a   1.000
_cell.length_b   1.000
_cell.length_c   1.000
_cell.angle_alpha   90.00
_cell.angle_beta   90.00
_cell.angle_gamma   90.00
#
_symmetry.space_group_name_H-M   'P 1'
#
loop_
_entity.id
_entity.type
_entity.pdbx_description
1 polymer ?
#
loop_
_entity_poly.entity_id
_entity_poly.type
_entity_poly.pdbx_seq_one_letter_code
_entity_poly.pdbx_strand_id
1 'polypeptide(L)'
;MDVSSSSQVHESEMEAKVNLDSLLGRLIFEAGLGPDFLHLPSFQGMIDLLTRGVRIAMPTYEHILQVQLREVEQRERALKKLWERNGCSLILDRWNSHGKSFISAFVHHNEGMLFLRSMDISTITNDIDELASVVCEVVDDISARNIVQIIINDSSSYMQAVEHAVLKKYDHSLLFTLCADYCINLILENIAALDHVNEVLMKARRITRFIYSHALPMQLKEHYILGGEIISNCHLKYVAMFVTLERLVSQRANLLEMFSSSEWTSSDLASTNLSRQVCEIIQSENAFWRAAASILKVTAPIINVLLKLETDNCSMGVLYDAMDSAKEEIKRNLGREHGRYWKLIDRIWDHYLHSHIHAAGYFLNPKIFYSESSNCILCFITGIAVPWWLKHGGGTRELQSFACRILSQTCFGASRYNIDKSLSERLHTEARSYPDQETFRKEEYIYYNLRLRNSVPRLHGPCEGKHGKLGPKLGDWISAENTPVGQHF
;
A
#
# COMPACT_ATOMS: atom_id res chain seq x y z
N MET A 1 43.71 -17.48 -40.88
CA MET A 1 44.22 -17.11 -39.55
C MET A 1 43.21 -16.13 -38.97
N ASP A 2 42.19 -16.61 -38.25
CA ASP A 2 41.26 -15.76 -37.49
C ASP A 2 40.37 -16.55 -36.50
N VAL A 3 40.76 -17.79 -36.15
CA VAL A 3 40.01 -18.64 -35.19
C VAL A 3 40.61 -18.58 -33.78
N SER A 4 41.89 -18.21 -33.66
CA SER A 4 42.64 -18.21 -32.39
C SER A 4 42.46 -16.93 -31.56
N SER A 5 42.08 -15.80 -32.15
CA SER A 5 41.80 -14.56 -31.42
C SER A 5 40.44 -14.59 -30.71
N SER A 6 39.43 -15.20 -31.36
CA SER A 6 38.08 -15.39 -30.80
C SER A 6 38.09 -16.27 -29.55
N SER A 7 38.83 -17.39 -29.56
CA SER A 7 38.93 -18.31 -28.43
C SER A 7 39.64 -17.72 -27.20
N GLN A 8 40.69 -16.91 -27.38
CA GLN A 8 41.41 -16.28 -26.27
C GLN A 8 40.62 -15.15 -25.60
N VAL A 9 39.86 -14.37 -26.39
CA VAL A 9 38.96 -13.34 -25.85
C VAL A 9 37.86 -14.00 -25.02
N HIS A 10 37.30 -15.11 -25.51
CA HIS A 10 36.24 -15.84 -24.81
C HIS A 10 36.70 -16.47 -23.47
N GLU A 11 37.97 -16.91 -23.40
CA GLU A 11 38.59 -17.47 -22.18
C GLU A 11 38.89 -16.38 -21.14
N SER A 12 39.41 -15.23 -21.59
CA SER A 12 39.66 -14.05 -20.75
C SER A 12 38.37 -13.44 -20.19
N GLU A 13 37.29 -13.41 -20.98
CA GLU A 13 35.99 -12.93 -20.53
C GLU A 13 35.36 -13.87 -19.51
N MET A 14 35.53 -15.19 -19.69
CA MET A 14 35.01 -16.20 -18.76
C MET A 14 35.75 -16.16 -17.41
N GLU A 15 37.07 -15.96 -17.41
CA GLU A 15 37.86 -15.81 -16.18
C GLU A 15 37.55 -14.48 -15.44
N ALA A 16 37.36 -13.38 -16.18
CA ALA A 16 36.92 -12.11 -15.60
C ALA A 16 35.53 -12.21 -14.96
N LYS A 17 34.61 -12.96 -15.58
CA LYS A 17 33.26 -13.20 -15.08
C LYS A 17 33.25 -14.03 -13.78
N VAL A 18 34.02 -15.12 -13.74
CA VAL A 18 34.15 -15.96 -12.53
C VAL A 18 34.73 -15.17 -11.36
N ASN A 19 35.69 -14.28 -11.60
CA ASN A 19 36.25 -13.40 -10.58
C ASN A 19 35.23 -12.36 -10.07
N LEU A 20 34.38 -11.83 -10.96
CA LEU A 20 33.32 -10.91 -10.58
C LEU A 20 32.27 -11.61 -9.70
N ASP A 21 31.81 -12.80 -10.08
CA ASP A 21 30.81 -13.57 -9.32
C ASP A 21 31.28 -13.86 -7.88
N SER A 22 32.56 -14.19 -7.71
CA SER A 22 33.18 -14.43 -6.39
C SER A 22 33.24 -13.16 -5.52
N LEU A 23 33.62 -12.02 -6.10
CA LEU A 23 33.68 -10.73 -5.39
C LEU A 23 32.28 -10.23 -5.01
N LEU A 24 31.30 -10.35 -5.92
CA LEU A 24 29.91 -10.01 -5.66
C LEU A 24 29.33 -10.90 -4.56
N GLY A 25 29.59 -12.21 -4.62
CA GLY A 25 29.19 -13.14 -3.58
C GLY A 25 29.72 -12.72 -2.20
N ARG A 26 31.03 -12.43 -2.09
CA ARG A 26 31.62 -11.95 -0.84
C ARG A 26 30.97 -10.67 -0.34
N LEU A 27 30.83 -9.66 -1.20
CA LEU A 27 30.20 -8.39 -0.81
C LEU A 27 28.78 -8.60 -0.26
N ILE A 28 27.96 -9.42 -0.93
CA ILE A 28 26.58 -9.71 -0.52
C ILE A 28 26.56 -10.37 0.86
N PHE A 29 27.37 -11.40 1.09
CA PHE A 29 27.37 -12.14 2.35
C PHE A 29 28.07 -11.39 3.50
N GLU A 30 29.14 -10.64 3.23
CA GLU A 30 29.84 -9.82 4.23
C GLU A 30 28.97 -8.64 4.69
N ALA A 31 28.27 -7.98 3.77
CA ALA A 31 27.39 -6.85 4.10
C ALA A 31 25.96 -7.26 4.48
N GLY A 32 25.64 -8.57 4.43
CA GLY A 32 24.30 -9.09 4.73
C GLY A 32 23.21 -8.58 3.78
N LEU A 33 23.55 -8.33 2.52
CA LEU A 33 22.63 -7.83 1.50
C LEU A 33 21.72 -8.96 1.00
N GLY A 34 20.47 -8.62 0.70
CA GLY A 34 19.57 -9.54 0.00
C GLY A 34 19.92 -9.65 -1.49
N PRO A 35 19.49 -10.72 -2.17
CA PRO A 35 19.75 -10.92 -3.61
C PRO A 35 19.23 -9.77 -4.49
N ASP A 36 18.15 -9.10 -4.06
CA ASP A 36 17.54 -7.95 -4.76
C ASP A 36 18.51 -6.78 -4.98
N PHE A 37 19.58 -6.69 -4.18
CA PHE A 37 20.62 -5.69 -4.32
C PHE A 37 21.22 -5.66 -5.74
N LEU A 38 21.35 -6.82 -6.38
CA LEU A 38 21.89 -6.95 -7.74
C LEU A 38 21.00 -6.30 -8.81
N HIS A 39 19.71 -6.12 -8.53
CA HIS A 39 18.74 -5.53 -9.45
C HIS A 39 18.56 -4.02 -9.25
N LEU A 40 19.30 -3.40 -8.32
CA LEU A 40 19.21 -1.97 -8.08
C LEU A 40 19.80 -1.17 -9.24
N PRO A 41 19.07 -0.20 -9.82
CA PRO A 41 19.60 0.65 -10.89
C PRO A 41 20.87 1.42 -10.47
N SER A 42 20.97 1.79 -9.19
CA SER A 42 22.17 2.44 -8.63
C SER A 42 23.38 1.51 -8.59
N PHE A 43 23.16 0.21 -8.34
CA PHE A 43 24.22 -0.79 -8.38
C PHE A 43 24.72 -0.98 -9.81
N GLN A 44 23.81 -1.12 -10.78
CA GLN A 44 24.18 -1.18 -12.20
C GLN A 44 24.96 0.07 -12.63
N GLY A 45 24.48 1.26 -12.25
CA GLY A 45 25.17 2.52 -12.56
C GLY A 45 26.58 2.62 -11.95
N MET A 46 26.80 2.03 -10.77
CA MET A 46 28.13 1.93 -10.17
C MET A 46 29.04 1.00 -10.99
N ILE A 47 28.56 -0.17 -11.40
CA ILE A 47 29.34 -1.09 -12.25
C ILE A 47 29.68 -0.43 -13.60
N ASP A 48 28.73 0.25 -14.24
CA ASP A 48 28.94 0.97 -15.50
C ASP A 48 29.97 2.11 -15.37
N LEU A 49 30.10 2.70 -14.19
CA LEU A 49 31.09 3.73 -13.91
C LEU A 49 32.49 3.13 -13.70
N LEU A 50 32.58 2.04 -12.95
CA LEU A 50 33.84 1.36 -12.63
C LEU A 50 34.46 0.67 -13.86
N THR A 51 33.63 0.13 -14.75
CA THR A 51 34.08 -0.53 -16.00
C THR A 51 34.71 0.45 -17.01
N ARG A 52 34.55 1.77 -16.83
CA ARG A 52 35.19 2.80 -17.66
C ARG A 52 36.67 3.03 -17.33
N GLY A 53 37.24 2.31 -16.36
CA GLY A 53 38.66 2.41 -15.99
C GLY A 53 39.03 3.70 -15.24
N VAL A 54 38.03 4.43 -14.74
CA VAL A 54 38.24 5.67 -13.98
C VAL A 54 38.62 5.32 -12.54
N ARG A 55 39.78 5.79 -12.06
CA ARG A 55 40.16 5.68 -10.65
C ARG A 55 39.39 6.71 -9.83
N ILE A 56 38.45 6.25 -9.02
CA ILE A 56 37.64 7.10 -8.13
C ILE A 56 38.10 6.87 -6.69
N ALA A 57 38.40 7.94 -5.97
CA ALA A 57 38.67 7.86 -4.53
C ALA A 57 37.38 7.51 -3.77
N MET A 58 37.46 6.58 -2.82
CA MET A 58 36.28 6.19 -2.05
C MET A 58 35.78 7.37 -1.19
N PRO A 59 34.50 7.77 -1.32
CA PRO A 59 33.94 8.83 -0.50
C PRO A 59 33.70 8.36 0.94
N THR A 60 33.66 9.30 1.88
CA THR A 60 33.24 9.01 3.26
C THR A 60 31.72 8.84 3.33
N TYR A 61 31.24 8.14 4.36
CA TYR A 61 29.80 8.00 4.61
C TYR A 61 29.11 9.35 4.76
N GLU A 62 29.72 10.27 5.51
CA GLU A 62 29.20 11.62 5.70
C GLU A 62 29.05 12.37 4.36
N HIS A 63 30.04 12.24 3.47
CA HIS A 63 29.97 12.87 2.16
C HIS A 63 28.82 12.28 1.31
N ILE A 64 28.65 10.95 1.32
CA ILE A 64 27.52 10.29 0.64
C ILE A 64 26.20 10.82 1.19
N LEU A 65 26.04 10.86 2.52
CA LEU A 65 24.84 11.33 3.19
C LEU A 65 24.51 12.77 2.78
N GLN A 66 25.50 13.67 2.77
CA GLN A 66 25.32 15.06 2.35
C GLN A 66 24.96 15.21 0.86
N VAL A 67 25.52 14.36 -0.02
CA VAL A 67 25.14 14.36 -1.44
C VAL A 67 23.69 13.92 -1.62
N GLN A 68 23.30 12.83 -0.97
CA GLN A 68 21.93 12.30 -1.06
C GLN A 68 20.90 13.26 -0.43
N LEU A 69 21.24 13.88 0.71
CA LEU A 69 20.38 14.88 1.34
C LEU A 69 20.10 16.06 0.41
N ARG A 70 21.15 16.61 -0.23
CA ARG A 70 21.01 17.73 -1.16
C ARG A 70 20.14 17.38 -2.37
N GLU A 71 20.25 16.16 -2.88
CA GLU A 71 19.41 15.70 -3.99
C GLU A 71 17.93 15.64 -3.59
N VAL A 72 17.63 15.09 -2.41
CA VAL A 72 16.26 15.03 -1.88
C VAL A 72 15.71 16.42 -1.59
N GLU A 73 16.47 17.31 -0.95
CA GLU A 73 16.08 18.70 -0.68
C GLU A 73 15.86 19.52 -1.97
N GLN A 74 16.61 19.22 -3.04
CA GLN A 74 16.38 19.84 -4.35
C GLN A 74 15.04 19.39 -4.95
N ARG A 75 14.71 18.10 -4.84
CA ARG A 75 13.40 17.56 -5.25
C ARG A 75 12.28 18.17 -4.42
N GLU A 76 12.43 18.27 -3.10
CA GLU A 76 11.47 18.93 -2.22
C GLU A 76 11.21 20.37 -2.65
N ARG A 77 12.26 21.17 -2.89
CA ARG A 77 12.12 22.56 -3.37
C ARG A 77 11.40 22.65 -4.71
N ALA A 78 11.60 21.68 -5.60
CA ALA A 78 10.88 21.62 -6.87
C ALA A 78 9.38 21.31 -6.64
N LEU A 79 9.05 20.37 -5.75
CA LEU A 79 7.68 20.03 -5.38
C LEU A 79 6.95 21.18 -4.68
N LYS A 80 7.61 21.89 -3.75
CA LYS A 80 7.05 23.05 -3.03
C LYS A 80 6.52 24.14 -3.99
N LYS A 81 7.24 24.42 -5.09
CA LYS A 81 6.77 25.36 -6.13
C LYS A 81 5.49 24.91 -6.82
N LEU A 82 5.27 23.59 -6.94
CA LEU A 82 4.05 23.04 -7.53
C LEU A 82 2.87 23.12 -6.56
N TRP A 83 3.13 22.93 -5.26
CA TRP A 83 2.11 23.06 -4.21
C TRP A 83 1.55 24.49 -4.14
N GLU A 84 2.38 25.51 -4.36
CA GLU A 84 1.92 26.90 -4.43
C GLU A 84 0.92 27.14 -5.57
N ARG A 85 1.06 26.40 -6.69
CA ARG A 85 0.22 26.56 -7.88
C ARG A 85 -1.06 25.73 -7.81
N ASN A 86 -0.92 24.44 -7.47
CA ASN A 86 -2.00 23.44 -7.59
C ASN A 86 -2.47 22.90 -6.23
N GLY A 87 -1.88 23.35 -5.13
CA GLY A 87 -2.10 22.80 -3.81
C GLY A 87 -1.53 21.38 -3.63
N CYS A 88 -1.56 20.89 -2.40
CA CYS A 88 -1.16 19.52 -2.05
C CYS A 88 -2.06 18.92 -0.98
N SER A 89 -1.99 17.60 -0.82
CA SER A 89 -2.67 16.88 0.26
C SER A 89 -1.64 16.47 1.31
N LEU A 90 -1.84 16.89 2.56
CA LEU A 90 -1.04 16.40 3.69
C LEU A 90 -1.65 15.09 4.15
N ILE A 91 -0.89 14.00 4.16
CA ILE A 91 -1.31 12.69 4.67
C ILE A 91 -0.66 12.48 6.04
N LEU A 92 -1.49 12.30 7.06
CA LEU A 92 -1.06 11.89 8.40
C LEU A 92 -1.44 10.42 8.59
N ASP A 93 -0.45 9.56 8.46
CA ASP A 93 -0.63 8.12 8.51
C ASP A 93 -0.27 7.60 9.91
N ARG A 94 -1.29 7.31 10.72
CA ARG A 94 -1.15 6.70 12.04
C ARG A 94 -0.89 5.20 11.91
N TRP A 95 0.05 4.69 12.69
CA TRP A 95 0.37 3.27 12.75
C TRP A 95 0.91 2.87 14.11
N ASN A 96 0.77 1.59 14.44
CA ASN A 96 1.25 1.02 15.70
C ASN A 96 2.30 -0.06 15.41
N SER A 97 3.32 -0.14 16.25
CA SER A 97 4.31 -1.22 16.22
C SER A 97 4.85 -1.50 17.62
N HIS A 98 4.94 -2.77 18.00
CA HIS A 98 5.43 -3.25 19.30
C HIS A 98 4.89 -2.45 20.52
N GLY A 99 3.57 -2.19 20.55
CA GLY A 99 2.91 -1.47 21.64
C GLY A 99 3.07 0.06 21.62
N LYS A 100 3.80 0.61 20.65
CA LYS A 100 3.94 2.04 20.42
C LYS A 100 3.02 2.55 19.31
N SER A 101 2.68 3.83 19.37
CA SER A 101 1.87 4.56 18.38
C SER A 101 2.70 5.64 17.71
N PHE A 102 2.58 5.76 16.39
CA PHE A 102 3.33 6.71 15.57
C PHE A 102 2.43 7.41 14.56
N ILE A 103 2.85 8.59 14.12
CA ILE A 103 2.31 9.28 12.94
C ILE A 103 3.43 9.57 11.97
N SER A 104 3.23 9.21 10.71
CA SER A 104 4.11 9.59 9.61
C SER A 104 3.43 10.65 8.76
N ALA A 105 4.11 11.78 8.55
CA ALA A 105 3.62 12.89 7.75
C ALA A 105 4.18 12.83 6.32
N PHE A 106 3.29 12.90 5.34
CA PHE A 106 3.64 12.91 3.92
C PHE A 106 2.89 14.02 3.18
N VAL A 107 3.44 14.48 2.06
CA VAL A 107 2.77 15.44 1.17
C VAL A 107 2.59 14.79 -0.19
N HIS A 108 1.36 14.73 -0.66
CA HIS A 108 1.01 14.22 -1.98
C HIS A 108 0.69 15.36 -2.95
N HIS A 109 1.26 15.25 -4.15
CA HIS A 109 0.93 16.03 -5.34
C HIS A 109 0.95 15.09 -6.55
N ASN A 110 0.31 15.47 -7.66
CA ASN A 110 0.24 14.61 -8.86
C ASN A 110 1.62 14.27 -9.48
N GLU A 111 2.64 15.11 -9.25
CA GLU A 111 4.04 14.86 -9.65
C GLU A 111 4.82 13.98 -8.65
N GLY A 112 4.20 13.57 -7.54
CA GLY A 112 4.78 12.62 -6.59
C GLY A 112 4.50 12.94 -5.13
N MET A 113 4.93 12.00 -4.29
CA MET A 113 4.81 12.06 -2.83
C MET A 113 6.16 12.40 -2.20
N LEU A 114 6.11 13.09 -1.07
CA LEU A 114 7.25 13.43 -0.23
C LEU A 114 6.97 12.95 1.20
N PHE A 115 7.94 12.30 1.82
CA PHE A 115 7.93 12.05 3.26
C PHE A 115 8.55 13.23 3.99
N LEU A 116 7.91 13.73 5.05
CA LEU A 116 8.43 14.84 5.86
C LEU A 116 9.15 14.33 7.10
N ARG A 117 8.43 13.59 7.96
CA ARG A 117 8.94 13.06 9.23
C ARG A 117 8.03 11.98 9.80
N SER A 118 8.56 11.16 10.69
CA SER A 118 7.80 10.28 11.57
C SER A 118 7.86 10.80 13.01
N MET A 119 6.82 10.55 13.79
CA MET A 119 6.63 11.10 15.13
C MET A 119 6.14 9.98 16.06
N ASP A 120 6.81 9.79 17.20
CA ASP A 120 6.33 8.91 18.29
C ASP A 120 5.29 9.66 19.09
N ILE A 121 4.06 9.14 19.10
CA ILE A 121 2.93 9.72 19.84
C ILE A 121 2.51 8.82 21.00
N SER A 122 3.32 7.82 21.37
CA SER A 122 3.00 6.84 22.41
C SER A 122 2.77 7.49 23.77
N THR A 123 3.48 8.58 24.06
CA THR A 123 3.35 9.35 25.31
C THR A 123 2.26 10.41 25.27
N ILE A 124 1.74 10.74 24.08
CA ILE A 124 0.82 11.86 23.82
C ILE A 124 -0.65 11.36 23.78
N THR A 125 -0.90 10.09 24.09
CA THR A 125 -2.16 9.39 23.82
C THR A 125 -3.44 10.02 24.39
N ASN A 126 -3.33 10.96 25.34
CA ASN A 126 -4.46 11.71 25.90
C ASN A 126 -4.26 13.24 25.91
N ASP A 127 -3.16 13.75 25.34
CA ASP A 127 -2.92 15.19 25.24
C ASP A 127 -3.26 15.64 23.82
N ILE A 128 -4.45 16.24 23.68
CA ILE A 128 -4.95 16.73 22.40
C ILE A 128 -4.17 17.97 21.96
N ASP A 129 -3.76 18.82 22.89
CA ASP A 129 -3.11 20.10 22.59
C ASP A 129 -1.67 19.88 22.12
N GLU A 130 -0.94 18.95 22.75
CA GLU A 130 0.41 18.58 22.32
C GLU A 130 0.40 17.96 20.91
N LEU A 131 -0.49 17.00 20.63
CA LEU A 131 -0.57 16.43 19.29
C LEU A 131 -1.07 17.45 18.25
N ALA A 132 -2.03 18.31 18.60
CA ALA A 132 -2.46 19.38 17.71
C ALA A 132 -1.32 20.34 17.40
N SER A 133 -0.48 20.69 18.38
CA SER A 133 0.72 21.51 18.17
C SER A 133 1.66 20.88 17.15
N VAL A 134 1.96 19.58 17.32
CA VAL A 134 2.83 18.82 16.41
C VAL A 134 2.25 18.77 14.99
N VAL A 135 0.94 18.54 14.84
CA VAL A 135 0.28 18.58 13.52
C VAL A 135 0.36 19.99 12.93
N CYS A 136 0.19 21.03 13.75
CA CYS A 136 0.28 22.40 13.28
C CYS A 136 1.68 22.76 12.80
N GLU A 137 2.75 22.30 13.44
CA GLU A 137 4.12 22.48 12.95
C GLU A 137 4.30 21.93 11.53
N VAL A 138 3.77 20.73 11.27
CA VAL A 138 3.81 20.12 9.93
C VAL A 138 3.01 20.94 8.91
N VAL A 139 1.87 21.50 9.31
CA VAL A 139 1.07 22.41 8.47
C VAL A 139 1.84 23.69 8.17
N ASP A 140 2.51 24.26 9.18
CA ASP A 140 3.31 25.48 9.05
C ASP A 140 4.50 25.29 8.10
N ASP A 141 5.18 24.13 8.15
CA ASP A 141 6.30 23.78 7.26
C ASP A 141 5.93 23.69 5.76
N ILE A 142 4.67 23.36 5.48
CA ILE A 142 4.11 23.29 4.11
C ILE A 142 3.50 24.64 3.68
N SER A 143 3.04 25.41 4.67
CA SER A 143 2.09 26.53 4.58
C SER A 143 0.65 26.08 4.36
N ALA A 144 -0.24 26.45 5.29
CA ALA A 144 -1.68 26.15 5.24
C ALA A 144 -2.35 26.51 3.90
N ARG A 145 -1.96 27.63 3.27
CA ARG A 145 -2.50 28.07 1.96
C ARG A 145 -2.21 27.09 0.81
N ASN A 146 -1.18 26.27 0.93
CA ASN A 146 -0.80 25.28 -0.07
C ASN A 146 -1.54 23.97 0.16
N ILE A 147 -2.09 23.72 1.35
CA ILE A 147 -2.80 22.49 1.67
C ILE A 147 -4.25 22.61 1.18
N VAL A 148 -4.70 21.62 0.41
CA VAL A 148 -6.09 21.50 -0.03
C VAL A 148 -6.90 20.68 0.97
N GLN A 149 -6.29 19.62 1.50
CA GLN A 149 -6.87 18.77 2.53
C GLN A 149 -5.77 18.07 3.35
N ILE A 150 -6.13 17.70 4.57
CA ILE A 150 -5.38 16.82 5.46
C ILE A 150 -6.11 15.48 5.48
N ILE A 151 -5.43 14.42 5.06
CA ILE A 151 -5.95 13.07 4.95
C ILE A 151 -5.44 12.26 6.14
N ILE A 152 -6.36 11.67 6.91
CA ILE A 152 -6.06 10.84 8.07
C ILE A 152 -6.57 9.40 7.86
N ASN A 153 -6.05 8.45 8.62
CA ASN A 153 -6.48 7.04 8.60
C ASN A 153 -6.92 6.53 9.98
N ASP A 154 -7.41 7.44 10.83
CA ASP A 154 -7.85 7.15 12.18
C ASP A 154 -9.10 7.96 12.51
N SER A 155 -10.21 7.27 12.73
CA SER A 155 -11.50 7.87 13.09
C SER A 155 -11.76 7.93 14.60
N SER A 156 -10.73 7.71 15.44
CA SER A 156 -10.86 7.76 16.90
C SER A 156 -11.34 9.13 17.40
N SER A 157 -12.06 9.14 18.52
CA SER A 157 -12.52 10.38 19.16
C SER A 157 -11.36 11.32 19.50
N TYR A 158 -10.20 10.74 19.85
CA TYR A 158 -8.97 11.49 20.10
C TYR A 158 -8.51 12.26 18.85
N MET A 159 -8.42 11.60 17.68
CA MET A 159 -8.03 12.28 16.44
C MET A 159 -9.08 13.29 15.95
N GLN A 160 -10.37 13.05 16.20
CA GLN A 160 -11.43 14.02 15.91
C GLN A 160 -11.27 15.30 16.76
N ALA A 161 -10.84 15.17 18.02
CA ALA A 161 -10.56 16.33 18.87
C ALA A 161 -9.32 17.11 18.39
N VAL A 162 -8.28 16.41 17.94
CA VAL A 162 -7.08 17.01 17.34
C VAL A 162 -7.44 17.76 16.05
N GLU A 163 -8.25 17.15 15.18
CA GLU A 163 -8.79 17.80 13.98
C GLU A 163 -9.49 19.11 14.35
N HIS A 164 -10.37 19.10 15.35
CA HIS A 164 -11.08 20.30 15.79
C HIS A 164 -10.13 21.41 16.27
N ALA A 165 -9.10 21.05 17.06
CA ALA A 165 -8.10 21.99 17.55
C ALA A 165 -7.27 22.60 16.40
N VAL A 166 -6.85 21.79 15.43
CA VAL A 166 -6.11 22.24 14.24
C VAL A 166 -6.97 23.16 13.38
N LEU A 167 -8.22 22.77 13.09
CA LEU A 167 -9.15 23.58 12.31
C LEU A 167 -9.40 24.94 12.96
N LYS A 168 -9.53 24.98 14.29
CA LYS A 168 -9.67 26.24 15.03
C LYS A 168 -8.44 27.14 14.92
N LYS A 169 -7.22 26.58 14.96
CA LYS A 169 -5.98 27.36 14.81
C LYS A 169 -5.89 28.05 13.43
N TYR A 170 -6.40 27.40 12.39
CA TYR A 170 -6.34 27.89 11.01
C TYR A 170 -7.67 28.47 10.50
N ASP A 171 -8.51 29.00 11.39
CA ASP A 171 -9.80 29.65 11.06
C ASP A 171 -10.70 28.83 10.12
N HIS A 172 -10.70 27.50 10.28
CA HIS A 172 -11.44 26.54 9.45
C HIS A 172 -11.11 26.60 7.95
N SER A 173 -9.92 27.10 7.58
CA SER A 173 -9.45 27.16 6.18
C SER A 173 -8.96 25.82 5.61
N LEU A 174 -8.80 24.81 6.47
CA LEU A 174 -8.34 23.47 6.10
C LEU A 174 -9.52 22.50 6.08
N LEU A 175 -9.37 21.40 5.32
CA LEU A 175 -10.32 20.30 5.27
C LEU A 175 -9.65 19.04 5.79
N PHE A 176 -10.29 18.32 6.70
CA PHE A 176 -9.89 16.97 7.09
C PHE A 176 -10.76 15.93 6.39
N THR A 177 -10.14 14.86 5.93
CA THR A 177 -10.83 13.72 5.30
C THR A 177 -10.23 12.41 5.79
N LEU A 178 -11.08 11.39 5.97
CA LEU A 178 -10.60 10.02 6.16
C LEU A 178 -10.26 9.42 4.80
N CYS A 179 -9.13 8.72 4.73
CA CYS A 179 -8.69 8.14 3.47
C CYS A 179 -9.63 7.01 3.02
N ALA A 180 -9.88 6.95 1.71
CA ALA A 180 -10.75 5.96 1.09
C ALA A 180 -10.31 4.52 1.42
N ASP A 181 -9.01 4.27 1.47
CA ASP A 181 -8.43 2.97 1.84
C ASP A 181 -8.90 2.49 3.21
N TYR A 182 -8.87 3.39 4.19
CA TYR A 182 -9.31 3.14 5.54
C TYR A 182 -10.81 2.90 5.59
N CYS A 183 -11.61 3.76 4.93
CA CYS A 183 -13.06 3.62 4.88
C CYS A 183 -13.49 2.29 4.21
N ILE A 184 -12.88 1.92 3.09
CA ILE A 184 -13.18 0.63 2.43
C ILE A 184 -12.78 -0.54 3.34
N ASN A 185 -11.63 -0.46 4.01
CA ASN A 185 -11.22 -1.49 4.97
C ASN A 185 -12.20 -1.59 6.16
N LEU A 186 -12.77 -0.49 6.64
CA LEU A 186 -13.84 -0.48 7.65
C LEU A 186 -15.16 -1.09 7.15
N ILE A 187 -15.54 -0.85 5.90
CA ILE A 187 -16.72 -1.52 5.30
C ILE A 187 -16.51 -3.03 5.32
N LEU A 188 -15.34 -3.49 4.88
CA LEU A 188 -15.00 -4.91 4.86
C LEU A 188 -14.89 -5.50 6.28
N GLU A 189 -14.40 -4.74 7.26
CA GLU A 189 -14.43 -5.12 8.67
C GLU A 189 -15.86 -5.40 9.17
N ASN A 190 -16.78 -4.48 8.91
CA ASN A 190 -18.18 -4.64 9.29
C ASN A 190 -18.84 -5.85 8.62
N ILE A 191 -18.46 -6.15 7.37
CA ILE A 191 -18.93 -7.35 6.66
C ILE A 191 -18.31 -8.61 7.28
N ALA A 192 -17.02 -8.60 7.60
CA ALA A 192 -16.32 -9.72 8.22
C ALA A 192 -16.85 -10.05 9.62
N ALA A 193 -17.40 -9.06 10.33
CA ALA A 193 -18.00 -9.23 11.65
C ALA A 193 -19.38 -9.92 11.64
N LEU A 194 -20.01 -10.09 10.46
CA LEU A 194 -21.26 -10.85 10.35
C LEU A 194 -21.00 -12.33 10.61
N ASP A 195 -21.80 -12.99 11.46
CA ASP A 195 -21.56 -14.37 11.90
C ASP A 195 -21.32 -15.35 10.74
N HIS A 196 -22.18 -15.33 9.72
CA HIS A 196 -22.06 -16.20 8.55
C HIS A 196 -20.82 -15.92 7.70
N VAL A 197 -20.30 -14.69 7.73
CA VAL A 197 -19.06 -14.32 7.03
C VAL A 197 -17.84 -14.74 7.85
N ASN A 198 -17.87 -14.49 9.16
CA ASN A 198 -16.82 -14.86 10.08
C ASN A 198 -16.56 -16.38 10.06
N GLU A 199 -17.61 -17.21 10.07
CA GLU A 199 -17.47 -18.66 9.97
C GLU A 199 -16.71 -19.10 8.71
N VAL A 200 -17.01 -18.49 7.55
CA VAL A 200 -16.29 -18.77 6.29
C VAL A 200 -14.84 -18.31 6.38
N LEU A 201 -14.58 -17.12 6.91
CA LEU A 201 -13.23 -16.59 7.06
C LEU A 201 -12.38 -17.45 8.02
N MET A 202 -12.97 -17.97 9.10
CA MET A 202 -12.30 -18.88 10.03
C MET A 202 -11.91 -20.21 9.37
N LYS A 203 -12.79 -20.79 8.55
CA LYS A 203 -12.50 -21.99 7.77
C LYS A 203 -11.43 -21.74 6.71
N ALA A 204 -11.50 -20.62 5.99
CA ALA A 204 -10.50 -20.21 5.03
C ALA A 204 -9.12 -20.03 5.69
N ARG A 205 -9.06 -19.34 6.84
CA ARG A 205 -7.85 -19.16 7.65
C ARG A 205 -7.25 -20.49 8.08
N ARG A 206 -8.09 -21.46 8.43
CA ARG A 206 -7.64 -22.80 8.80
C ARG A 206 -6.97 -23.53 7.64
N ILE A 207 -7.55 -23.44 6.44
CA ILE A 207 -6.96 -24.03 5.23
C ILE A 207 -5.62 -23.38 4.92
N THR A 208 -5.57 -22.05 4.83
CA THR A 208 -4.33 -21.33 4.49
C THR A 208 -3.25 -21.56 5.54
N ARG A 209 -3.59 -21.49 6.83
CA ARG A 209 -2.61 -21.75 7.90
C ARG A 209 -2.03 -23.15 7.77
N PHE A 210 -2.87 -24.16 7.52
CA PHE A 210 -2.41 -25.53 7.35
C PHE A 210 -1.42 -25.67 6.18
N ILE A 211 -1.74 -25.07 5.03
CA ILE A 211 -0.89 -25.12 3.83
C ILE A 211 0.48 -24.47 4.10
N TYR A 212 0.48 -23.28 4.70
CA TYR A 212 1.70 -22.48 4.86
C TYR A 212 2.53 -22.84 6.09
N SER A 213 1.98 -23.59 7.05
CA SER A 213 2.69 -23.98 8.28
C SER A 213 3.28 -25.39 8.24
N HIS A 214 3.14 -26.13 7.14
CA HIS A 214 3.63 -27.51 7.04
C HIS A 214 4.44 -27.71 5.75
N ALA A 215 5.59 -28.35 5.86
CA ALA A 215 6.54 -28.52 4.74
C ALA A 215 5.92 -29.23 3.53
N LEU A 216 5.23 -30.35 3.73
CA LEU A 216 4.64 -31.12 2.63
C LEU A 216 3.51 -30.35 1.91
N PRO A 217 2.47 -29.82 2.58
CA PRO A 217 1.48 -28.96 1.94
C PRO A 217 2.06 -27.75 1.21
N MET A 218 3.10 -27.11 1.76
CA MET A 218 3.78 -25.99 1.09
C MET A 218 4.48 -26.44 -0.19
N GLN A 219 5.22 -27.55 -0.14
CA GLN A 219 5.88 -28.13 -1.32
C GLN A 219 4.85 -28.54 -2.39
N LEU A 220 3.75 -29.17 -2.00
CA LEU A 220 2.68 -29.54 -2.92
C LEU A 220 2.01 -28.30 -3.51
N LYS A 221 1.79 -27.24 -2.72
CA LYS A 221 1.26 -25.95 -3.21
C LYS A 221 2.12 -25.39 -4.34
N GLU A 222 3.44 -25.48 -4.26
CA GLU A 222 4.34 -25.03 -5.34
C GLU A 222 4.16 -25.82 -6.65
N HIS A 223 3.72 -27.08 -6.57
CA HIS A 223 3.51 -27.94 -7.72
C HIS A 223 2.12 -27.78 -8.34
N TYR A 224 1.07 -27.75 -7.52
CA TYR A 224 -0.33 -27.71 -7.98
C TYR A 224 -0.86 -26.29 -8.20
N ILE A 225 -0.26 -25.27 -7.57
CA ILE A 225 -0.66 -23.87 -7.66
C ILE A 225 0.50 -23.07 -8.26
N LEU A 226 0.76 -23.32 -9.55
CA LEU A 226 1.90 -22.76 -10.29
C LEU A 226 1.86 -21.23 -10.31
N GLY A 227 2.88 -20.60 -9.73
CA GLY A 227 3.06 -19.13 -9.72
C GLY A 227 2.04 -18.34 -8.89
N GLY A 228 1.10 -19.00 -8.20
CA GLY A 228 0.02 -18.36 -7.46
C GLY A 228 0.32 -18.27 -5.97
N GLU A 229 0.31 -17.06 -5.41
CA GLU A 229 0.35 -16.84 -3.97
C GLU A 229 -1.08 -16.68 -3.44
N ILE A 230 -1.57 -17.62 -2.62
CA ILE A 230 -2.96 -17.58 -2.10
C ILE A 230 -3.11 -16.42 -1.12
N ILE A 231 -2.08 -16.18 -0.31
CA ILE A 231 -2.10 -15.14 0.70
C ILE A 231 -1.88 -13.76 0.07
N SER A 232 -2.71 -12.78 0.45
CA SER A 232 -2.57 -11.41 -0.02
C SER A 232 -1.54 -10.67 0.81
N ASN A 233 -0.66 -9.92 0.15
CA ASN A 233 0.36 -9.07 0.77
C ASN A 233 -0.15 -7.64 1.07
N CYS A 234 -1.45 -7.39 0.92
CA CYS A 234 -2.03 -6.05 1.14
C CYS A 234 -1.91 -5.62 2.62
N HIS A 235 -1.53 -4.35 2.86
CA HIS A 235 -1.43 -3.80 4.21
C HIS A 235 -2.78 -3.53 4.91
N LEU A 236 -3.86 -3.48 4.12
CA LEU A 236 -5.23 -3.33 4.62
C LEU A 236 -5.75 -4.71 5.02
N LYS A 237 -5.89 -4.95 6.33
CA LYS A 237 -6.17 -6.27 6.91
C LYS A 237 -7.36 -6.97 6.26
N TYR A 238 -8.51 -6.29 6.15
CA TYR A 238 -9.74 -6.92 5.66
C TYR A 238 -9.77 -7.04 4.14
N VAL A 239 -9.13 -6.10 3.43
CA VAL A 239 -8.87 -6.28 1.98
C VAL A 239 -8.00 -7.52 1.76
N ALA A 240 -6.91 -7.68 2.51
CA ALA A 240 -6.06 -8.85 2.42
C ALA A 240 -6.82 -10.15 2.68
N MET A 241 -7.65 -10.18 3.74
CA MET A 241 -8.48 -11.34 4.08
C MET A 241 -9.43 -11.75 2.94
N PHE A 242 -10.15 -10.80 2.34
CA PHE A 242 -11.11 -11.12 1.27
C PHE A 242 -10.43 -11.40 -0.08
N VAL A 243 -9.30 -10.75 -0.40
CA VAL A 243 -8.49 -11.13 -1.56
C VAL A 243 -7.92 -12.55 -1.38
N THR A 244 -7.49 -12.91 -0.17
CA THR A 244 -7.06 -14.29 0.14
C THR A 244 -8.22 -15.28 -0.01
N LEU A 245 -9.43 -14.93 0.43
CA LEU A 245 -10.62 -15.76 0.21
C LEU A 245 -10.91 -15.95 -1.29
N GLU A 246 -10.82 -14.88 -2.08
CA GLU A 246 -11.01 -14.92 -3.54
C GLU A 246 -10.00 -15.85 -4.21
N ARG A 247 -8.72 -15.69 -3.88
CA ARG A 247 -7.64 -16.57 -4.37
C ARG A 247 -7.83 -18.01 -3.92
N LEU A 248 -8.28 -18.25 -2.69
CA LEU A 248 -8.56 -19.60 -2.20
C LEU A 248 -9.71 -20.25 -2.99
N VAL A 249 -10.78 -19.52 -3.25
CA VAL A 249 -11.93 -19.98 -4.04
C VAL A 249 -11.53 -20.29 -5.48
N SER A 250 -10.70 -19.44 -6.11
CA SER A 250 -10.23 -19.68 -7.48
C SER A 250 -9.31 -20.92 -7.60
N GLN A 251 -8.62 -21.28 -6.51
CA GLN A 251 -7.74 -22.45 -6.46
C GLN A 251 -8.44 -23.75 -6.00
N ARG A 252 -9.77 -23.76 -5.85
CA ARG A 252 -10.50 -24.92 -5.34
C ARG A 252 -10.18 -26.22 -6.09
N ALA A 253 -10.16 -26.20 -7.42
CA ALA A 253 -9.89 -27.39 -8.22
C ALA A 253 -8.47 -27.93 -7.96
N ASN A 254 -7.48 -27.05 -7.94
CA ASN A 254 -6.08 -27.40 -7.68
C ASN A 254 -5.90 -27.93 -6.25
N LEU A 255 -6.60 -27.35 -5.26
CA LEU A 255 -6.59 -27.86 -3.90
C LEU A 255 -7.22 -29.26 -3.79
N LEU A 256 -8.31 -29.53 -4.51
CA LEU A 256 -8.92 -30.86 -4.56
C LEU A 256 -7.96 -31.90 -5.12
N GLU A 257 -7.27 -31.57 -6.21
CA GLU A 257 -6.27 -32.44 -6.82
C GLU A 257 -5.07 -32.66 -5.89
N MET A 258 -4.55 -31.58 -5.30
CA MET A 258 -3.44 -31.60 -4.35
C MET A 258 -3.71 -32.52 -3.15
N PHE A 259 -4.90 -32.41 -2.54
CA PHE A 259 -5.29 -33.23 -1.39
C PHE A 259 -5.83 -34.62 -1.77
N SER A 260 -5.83 -34.96 -3.06
CA SER A 260 -6.15 -36.31 -3.57
C SER A 260 -4.93 -37.02 -4.16
N SER A 261 -3.75 -36.39 -4.16
CA SER A 261 -2.53 -36.94 -4.75
C SER A 261 -2.02 -38.16 -3.99
N SER A 262 -1.27 -39.02 -4.67
CA SER A 262 -0.59 -40.17 -4.04
C SER A 262 0.40 -39.73 -2.96
N GLU A 263 1.09 -38.62 -3.20
CA GLU A 263 2.09 -38.01 -2.34
C GLU A 263 1.45 -37.52 -1.04
N TRP A 264 0.25 -36.94 -1.12
CA TRP A 264 -0.49 -36.55 0.07
C TRP A 264 -1.06 -37.76 0.81
N THR A 265 -1.77 -38.64 0.10
CA THR A 265 -2.50 -39.77 0.71
C THR A 265 -1.60 -40.80 1.37
N SER A 266 -0.36 -40.96 0.88
CA SER A 266 0.65 -41.83 1.49
C SER A 266 1.40 -41.20 2.68
N SER A 267 1.17 -39.91 2.98
CA SER A 267 1.89 -39.20 4.04
C SER A 267 1.32 -39.45 5.45
N ASP A 268 2.19 -39.49 6.45
CA ASP A 268 1.77 -39.56 7.87
C ASP A 268 0.89 -38.38 8.26
N LEU A 269 1.16 -37.20 7.68
CA LEU A 269 0.42 -35.97 7.95
C LEU A 269 -1.06 -36.08 7.54
N ALA A 270 -1.38 -36.83 6.49
CA ALA A 270 -2.76 -37.04 6.04
C ALA A 270 -3.63 -37.79 7.06
N SER A 271 -3.02 -38.54 7.98
CA SER A 271 -3.75 -39.28 9.02
C SER A 271 -4.11 -38.44 10.26
N THR A 272 -3.53 -37.23 10.40
CA THR A 272 -3.73 -36.39 11.58
C THR A 272 -5.15 -35.82 11.70
N ASN A 273 -5.61 -35.54 12.92
CA ASN A 273 -6.92 -34.93 13.13
C ASN A 273 -7.01 -33.54 12.49
N LEU A 274 -5.93 -32.76 12.58
CA LEU A 274 -5.86 -31.43 11.98
C LEU A 274 -6.04 -31.47 10.46
N SER A 275 -5.32 -32.35 9.76
CA SER A 275 -5.38 -32.45 8.30
C SER A 275 -6.72 -33.03 7.82
N ARG A 276 -7.30 -33.98 8.55
CA ARG A 276 -8.63 -34.54 8.24
C ARG A 276 -9.72 -33.46 8.25
N GLN A 277 -9.71 -32.58 9.25
CA GLN A 277 -10.67 -31.46 9.32
C GLN A 277 -10.46 -30.45 8.17
N VAL A 278 -9.22 -30.22 7.73
CA VAL A 278 -8.94 -29.37 6.56
C VAL A 278 -9.41 -30.03 5.27
N CYS A 279 -9.13 -31.33 5.09
CA CYS A 279 -9.58 -32.09 3.92
C CYS A 279 -11.10 -32.16 3.85
N GLU A 280 -11.80 -32.28 4.98
CA GLU A 280 -13.26 -32.25 5.05
C GLU A 280 -13.83 -30.94 4.51
N ILE A 281 -13.27 -29.80 4.92
CA ILE A 281 -13.69 -28.48 4.39
C ILE A 281 -13.46 -28.41 2.87
N ILE A 282 -12.31 -28.89 2.39
CA ILE A 282 -11.93 -28.79 0.98
C ILE A 282 -12.76 -29.72 0.09
N GLN A 283 -12.84 -31.00 0.46
CA GLN A 283 -13.38 -32.09 -0.36
C GLN A 283 -14.89 -32.26 -0.18
N SER A 284 -15.40 -32.15 1.05
CA SER A 284 -16.76 -32.59 1.41
C SER A 284 -17.71 -31.41 1.63
N GLU A 285 -17.25 -30.30 2.21
CA GLU A 285 -18.10 -29.16 2.54
C GLU A 285 -18.40 -28.25 1.33
N ASN A 286 -19.27 -28.70 0.44
CA ASN A 286 -19.80 -27.83 -0.64
C ASN A 286 -20.49 -26.56 -0.12
N ALA A 287 -21.01 -26.58 1.10
CA ALA A 287 -21.62 -25.41 1.75
C ALA A 287 -20.61 -24.27 1.98
N PHE A 288 -19.39 -24.59 2.42
CA PHE A 288 -18.32 -23.62 2.62
C PHE A 288 -18.00 -22.88 1.32
N TRP A 289 -17.72 -23.61 0.24
CA TRP A 289 -17.37 -23.01 -1.06
C TRP A 289 -18.50 -22.16 -1.65
N ARG A 290 -19.75 -22.60 -1.51
CA ARG A 290 -20.92 -21.81 -1.94
C ARG A 290 -21.07 -20.53 -1.12
N ALA A 291 -20.90 -20.61 0.20
CA ALA A 291 -20.94 -19.44 1.08
C ALA A 291 -19.81 -18.45 0.76
N ALA A 292 -18.58 -18.94 0.58
CA ALA A 292 -17.43 -18.13 0.18
C ALA A 292 -17.69 -17.39 -1.14
N ALA A 293 -18.14 -18.10 -2.18
CA ALA A 293 -18.50 -17.48 -3.45
C ALA A 293 -19.63 -16.43 -3.31
N SER A 294 -20.60 -16.67 -2.44
CA SER A 294 -21.68 -15.71 -2.16
C SER A 294 -21.17 -14.44 -1.44
N ILE A 295 -20.19 -14.58 -0.56
CA ILE A 295 -19.57 -13.43 0.13
C ILE A 295 -18.76 -12.59 -0.86
N LEU A 296 -18.01 -13.23 -1.76
CA LEU A 296 -17.19 -12.55 -2.78
C LEU A 296 -18.02 -11.73 -3.76
N LYS A 297 -19.26 -12.14 -4.04
CA LYS A 297 -20.22 -11.32 -4.80
C LYS A 297 -20.53 -9.95 -4.17
N VAL A 298 -20.22 -9.77 -2.88
CA VAL A 298 -20.39 -8.51 -2.16
C VAL A 298 -19.07 -7.78 -1.98
N THR A 299 -18.02 -8.50 -1.59
CA THR A 299 -16.75 -7.88 -1.23
C THR A 299 -15.86 -7.56 -2.43
N ALA A 300 -15.94 -8.31 -3.53
CA ALA A 300 -15.15 -8.03 -4.73
C ALA A 300 -15.50 -6.65 -5.36
N PRO A 301 -16.78 -6.26 -5.52
CA PRO A 301 -17.12 -4.91 -5.98
C PRO A 301 -16.56 -3.79 -5.09
N ILE A 302 -16.55 -4.00 -3.77
CA ILE A 302 -16.02 -3.04 -2.79
C ILE A 302 -14.50 -2.92 -2.91
N ILE A 303 -13.78 -4.03 -3.06
CA ILE A 303 -12.33 -4.03 -3.30
C ILE A 303 -11.99 -3.39 -4.64
N ASN A 304 -12.83 -3.61 -5.66
CA ASN A 304 -12.66 -3.02 -6.98
C ASN A 304 -12.73 -1.48 -6.97
N VAL A 305 -13.39 -0.87 -5.99
CA VAL A 305 -13.32 0.59 -5.76
C VAL A 305 -11.87 1.02 -5.57
N LEU A 306 -11.12 0.30 -4.75
CA LEU A 306 -9.73 0.62 -4.50
C LEU A 306 -8.89 0.47 -5.78
N LEU A 307 -9.13 -0.58 -6.58
CA LEU A 307 -8.42 -0.81 -7.85
C LEU A 307 -8.69 0.31 -8.86
N LYS A 308 -9.94 0.79 -8.97
CA LYS A 308 -10.29 1.94 -9.81
C LYS A 308 -9.55 3.22 -9.41
N LEU A 309 -9.29 3.41 -8.11
CA LEU A 309 -8.51 4.55 -7.62
C LEU A 309 -7.00 4.46 -7.94
N GLU A 310 -6.50 3.28 -8.35
CA GLU A 310 -5.08 3.08 -8.75
C GLU A 310 -4.85 3.29 -10.22
N THR A 311 -5.79 2.83 -11.02
CA THR A 311 -5.67 2.86 -12.47
C THR A 311 -5.96 4.23 -13.04
N ASP A 312 -6.70 5.08 -12.32
CA ASP A 312 -6.98 6.45 -12.74
C ASP A 312 -5.99 7.45 -12.11
N ASN A 313 -5.50 8.37 -12.95
CA ASN A 313 -4.63 9.48 -12.53
C ASN A 313 -5.39 10.58 -11.76
N CYS A 314 -6.69 10.41 -11.48
CA CYS A 314 -7.54 11.35 -10.76
C CYS A 314 -8.45 10.63 -9.73
N SER A 315 -7.86 10.15 -8.63
CA SER A 315 -8.59 9.39 -7.60
C SER A 315 -9.77 10.16 -6.99
N MET A 316 -9.60 11.48 -6.76
CA MET A 316 -10.68 12.38 -6.30
C MET A 316 -11.89 12.40 -7.24
N GLY A 317 -11.66 12.30 -8.55
CA GLY A 317 -12.70 12.35 -9.56
C GLY A 317 -13.44 11.03 -9.76
N VAL A 318 -12.92 9.91 -9.27
CA VAL A 318 -13.45 8.57 -9.55
C VAL A 318 -14.17 7.94 -8.36
N LEU A 319 -13.85 8.37 -7.13
CA LEU A 319 -14.34 7.75 -5.90
C LEU A 319 -15.88 7.55 -5.86
N TYR A 320 -16.66 8.57 -6.20
CA TYR A 320 -18.12 8.51 -6.17
C TYR A 320 -18.68 7.53 -7.21
N ASP A 321 -18.21 7.63 -8.47
CA ASP A 321 -18.60 6.71 -9.54
C ASP A 321 -18.23 5.26 -9.22
N ALA A 322 -17.05 5.06 -8.64
CA ALA A 322 -16.58 3.74 -8.23
C ALA A 322 -17.46 3.15 -7.12
N MET A 323 -17.84 3.94 -6.12
CA MET A 323 -18.73 3.51 -5.04
C MET A 323 -20.14 3.22 -5.52
N ASP A 324 -20.70 4.06 -6.40
CA ASP A 324 -22.02 3.83 -6.99
C ASP A 324 -22.04 2.56 -7.86
N SER A 325 -21.02 2.41 -8.72
CA SER A 325 -20.80 1.19 -9.50
C SER A 325 -20.75 -0.06 -8.63
N ALA A 326 -20.03 -0.01 -7.50
CA ALA A 326 -19.91 -1.13 -6.58
C ALA A 326 -21.27 -1.48 -5.95
N LYS A 327 -22.06 -0.47 -5.53
CA LYS A 327 -23.39 -0.69 -4.97
C LYS A 327 -24.35 -1.32 -5.99
N GLU A 328 -24.38 -0.82 -7.23
CA GLU A 328 -25.23 -1.38 -8.28
C GLU A 328 -24.79 -2.79 -8.68
N GLU A 329 -23.49 -3.10 -8.65
CA GLU A 329 -23.00 -4.47 -8.84
C GLU A 329 -23.46 -5.42 -7.73
N ILE A 330 -23.36 -5.01 -6.47
CA ILE A 330 -23.86 -5.81 -5.33
C ILE A 330 -25.36 -6.07 -5.46
N LYS A 331 -26.14 -5.06 -5.88
CA LYS A 331 -27.58 -5.19 -6.11
C LYS A 331 -27.90 -6.17 -7.23
N ARG A 332 -27.16 -6.12 -8.36
CA ARG A 332 -27.27 -7.13 -9.43
C ARG A 332 -26.95 -8.53 -8.92
N ASN A 333 -25.92 -8.66 -8.09
CA ASN A 333 -25.45 -9.96 -7.60
C ASN A 333 -26.39 -10.62 -6.57
N LEU A 334 -27.07 -9.81 -5.75
CA LEU A 334 -27.87 -10.30 -4.60
C LEU A 334 -29.39 -10.19 -4.78
N GLY A 335 -29.88 -9.48 -5.80
CA GLY A 335 -31.31 -9.27 -5.98
C GLY A 335 -31.89 -8.55 -4.75
N ARG A 336 -32.90 -9.11 -4.07
CA ARG A 336 -33.55 -8.44 -2.92
C ARG A 336 -32.72 -8.40 -1.64
N GLU A 337 -31.68 -9.21 -1.52
CA GLU A 337 -30.88 -9.32 -0.28
C GLU A 337 -29.81 -8.24 -0.13
N HIS A 338 -29.60 -7.38 -1.14
CA HIS A 338 -28.55 -6.35 -1.11
C HIS A 338 -28.72 -5.34 0.03
N GLY A 339 -29.96 -5.08 0.47
CA GLY A 339 -30.29 -4.01 1.41
C GLY A 339 -29.54 -4.11 2.75
N ARG A 340 -29.22 -5.32 3.24
CA ARG A 340 -28.44 -5.48 4.48
C ARG A 340 -26.99 -5.02 4.33
N TYR A 341 -26.40 -5.21 3.16
CA TYR A 341 -25.01 -4.82 2.87
C TYR A 341 -24.91 -3.34 2.52
N TRP A 342 -25.89 -2.82 1.76
CA TRP A 342 -25.97 -1.38 1.49
C TRP A 342 -26.04 -0.57 2.77
N LYS A 343 -26.80 -1.00 3.79
CA LYS A 343 -26.81 -0.32 5.10
C LYS A 343 -25.44 -0.24 5.77
N LEU A 344 -24.60 -1.27 5.64
CA LEU A 344 -23.23 -1.26 6.18
C LEU A 344 -22.32 -0.31 5.39
N ILE A 345 -22.47 -0.29 4.06
CA ILE A 345 -21.73 0.62 3.17
C ILE A 345 -22.13 2.07 3.44
N ASP A 346 -23.44 2.34 3.44
CA ASP A 346 -24.03 3.68 3.61
C ASP A 346 -23.66 4.26 4.96
N ARG A 347 -23.62 3.44 6.03
CA ARG A 347 -23.13 3.88 7.34
C ARG A 347 -21.71 4.44 7.28
N ILE A 348 -20.79 3.77 6.59
CA ILE A 348 -19.40 4.27 6.48
C ILE A 348 -19.31 5.43 5.49
N TRP A 349 -20.09 5.37 4.41
CA TRP A 349 -20.17 6.46 3.44
C TRP A 349 -20.62 7.76 4.09
N ASP A 350 -21.79 7.77 4.72
CA ASP A 350 -22.44 8.96 5.26
C ASP A 350 -21.64 9.60 6.42
N HIS A 351 -20.94 8.79 7.22
CA HIS A 351 -20.22 9.29 8.41
C HIS A 351 -18.76 9.63 8.16
N TYR A 352 -18.11 9.04 7.14
CA TYR A 352 -16.65 9.11 6.99
C TYR A 352 -16.18 9.40 5.57
N LEU A 353 -16.67 8.66 4.56
CA LEU A 353 -16.11 8.73 3.21
C LEU A 353 -16.72 9.86 2.36
N HIS A 354 -17.99 10.17 2.59
CA HIS A 354 -18.65 11.31 1.97
C HIS A 354 -18.02 12.61 2.46
N SER A 355 -17.56 13.43 1.52
CA SER A 355 -17.08 14.78 1.81
C SER A 355 -17.37 15.71 0.63
N HIS A 356 -17.48 17.01 0.92
CA HIS A 356 -17.68 18.04 -0.10
C HIS A 356 -16.54 18.05 -1.14
N ILE A 357 -15.30 17.77 -0.73
CA ILE A 357 -14.16 17.76 -1.63
C ILE A 357 -14.18 16.55 -2.57
N HIS A 358 -14.59 15.38 -2.09
CA HIS A 358 -14.79 14.20 -2.93
C HIS A 358 -15.96 14.40 -3.91
N ALA A 359 -17.07 15.01 -3.46
CA ALA A 359 -18.20 15.34 -4.32
C ALA A 359 -17.80 16.34 -5.42
N ALA A 360 -17.05 17.38 -5.07
CA ALA A 360 -16.52 18.33 -6.03
C ALA A 360 -15.62 17.63 -7.06
N GLY A 361 -14.73 16.72 -6.62
CA GLY A 361 -13.91 15.91 -7.51
C GLY A 361 -14.74 15.16 -8.55
N TYR A 362 -15.81 14.48 -8.13
CA TYR A 362 -16.75 13.80 -9.02
C TYR A 362 -17.36 14.73 -10.08
N PHE A 363 -17.98 15.84 -9.66
CA PHE A 363 -18.63 16.78 -10.58
C PHE A 363 -17.65 17.44 -11.56
N LEU A 364 -16.40 17.62 -11.13
CA LEU A 364 -15.36 18.25 -11.94
C LEU A 364 -14.68 17.26 -12.89
N ASN A 365 -14.96 15.95 -12.81
CA ASN A 365 -14.35 14.96 -13.68
C ASN A 365 -15.09 14.87 -15.03
N PRO A 366 -14.49 15.34 -16.14
CA PRO A 366 -15.18 15.34 -17.44
C PRO A 366 -15.46 13.92 -17.96
N LYS A 367 -14.69 12.91 -17.53
CA LYS A 367 -14.87 11.51 -17.97
C LYS A 367 -16.24 10.96 -17.61
N ILE A 368 -16.87 11.47 -16.54
CA ILE A 368 -18.14 10.97 -16.05
C ILE A 368 -19.30 11.46 -16.92
N PHE A 369 -19.21 12.69 -17.43
CA PHE A 369 -20.33 13.35 -18.10
C PHE A 369 -20.20 13.39 -19.63
N TYR A 370 -18.99 13.23 -20.18
CA TYR A 370 -18.75 13.24 -21.62
C TYR A 370 -18.45 11.82 -22.13
N SER A 371 -19.39 11.22 -22.86
CA SER A 371 -19.29 9.87 -23.44
C SER A 371 -18.53 9.82 -24.77
N GLU A 372 -18.18 8.59 -25.22
CA GLU A 372 -17.46 8.23 -26.46
C GLU A 372 -18.02 8.85 -27.75
N SER A 373 -19.28 9.31 -27.76
CA SER A 373 -19.97 9.85 -28.94
C SER A 373 -19.65 11.32 -29.24
N SER A 374 -18.92 12.00 -28.36
CA SER A 374 -18.41 13.36 -28.62
C SER A 374 -16.98 13.24 -29.13
N ASN A 375 -16.58 14.02 -30.14
CA ASN A 375 -15.21 14.11 -30.70
C ASN A 375 -14.16 14.61 -29.66
N CYS A 376 -14.08 13.98 -28.49
CA CYS A 376 -13.11 14.21 -27.44
C CYS A 376 -12.23 12.96 -27.30
N ILE A 377 -11.71 12.48 -28.44
CA ILE A 377 -10.65 11.47 -28.51
C ILE A 377 -9.47 11.85 -27.59
N LEU A 378 -9.25 13.15 -27.33
CA LEU A 378 -8.25 13.62 -26.37
C LEU A 378 -8.57 13.27 -24.90
N CYS A 379 -9.84 13.26 -24.45
CA CYS A 379 -10.22 12.80 -23.10
C CYS A 379 -9.83 11.34 -22.86
N PHE A 380 -10.00 10.52 -23.92
CA PHE A 380 -9.66 9.11 -23.91
C PHE A 380 -8.15 8.87 -24.03
N ILE A 381 -7.46 9.64 -24.87
CA ILE A 381 -6.01 9.46 -25.12
C ILE A 381 -5.15 10.01 -23.98
N THR A 382 -5.51 11.14 -23.34
CA THR A 382 -4.68 11.71 -22.26
C THR A 382 -5.07 11.22 -20.87
N GLY A 383 -6.29 10.68 -20.69
CA GLY A 383 -6.69 9.98 -19.47
C GLY A 383 -6.63 10.78 -18.16
N ILE A 384 -6.48 12.11 -18.20
CA ILE A 384 -6.27 12.93 -17.00
C ILE A 384 -7.22 14.13 -17.03
N ALA A 385 -8.02 14.29 -15.99
CA ALA A 385 -9.02 15.35 -15.86
C ALA A 385 -8.37 16.76 -15.81
N VAL A 386 -7.18 16.88 -15.23
CA VAL A 386 -6.45 18.16 -15.09
C VAL A 386 -6.01 18.75 -16.46
N PRO A 387 -5.31 18.03 -17.36
CA PRO A 387 -5.04 18.49 -18.72
C PRO A 387 -6.29 18.90 -19.51
N TRP A 388 -7.41 18.21 -19.32
CA TRP A 388 -8.67 18.62 -19.95
C TRP A 388 -9.09 20.01 -19.49
N TRP A 389 -9.08 20.26 -18.17
CA TRP A 389 -9.38 21.58 -17.62
C TRP A 389 -8.41 22.63 -18.10
N LEU A 390 -7.10 22.36 -18.15
CA LEU A 390 -6.10 23.29 -18.67
C LEU A 390 -6.35 23.67 -20.14
N LYS A 391 -6.85 22.73 -20.94
CA LYS A 391 -7.13 22.95 -22.37
C LYS A 391 -8.47 23.63 -22.63
N HIS A 392 -9.52 23.26 -21.89
CA HIS A 392 -10.90 23.63 -22.21
C HIS A 392 -11.52 24.63 -21.22
N GLY A 393 -10.98 24.77 -20.02
CA GLY A 393 -11.49 25.65 -18.96
C GLY A 393 -11.11 27.13 -19.09
N GLY A 394 -10.45 27.54 -20.18
CA GLY A 394 -9.90 28.90 -20.32
C GLY A 394 -10.95 30.03 -20.30
N GLY A 395 -12.20 29.72 -20.64
CA GLY A 395 -13.34 30.65 -20.54
C GLY A 395 -13.80 30.93 -19.10
N THR A 396 -13.38 30.11 -18.14
CA THR A 396 -13.76 30.20 -16.71
C THR A 396 -12.54 29.95 -15.83
N ARG A 397 -11.62 30.93 -15.76
CA ARG A 397 -10.31 30.76 -15.11
C ARG A 397 -10.38 30.37 -13.63
N GLU A 398 -11.34 30.91 -12.89
CA GLU A 398 -11.53 30.57 -11.47
C GLU A 398 -11.95 29.11 -11.30
N LEU A 399 -12.96 28.67 -12.06
CA LEU A 399 -13.41 27.28 -12.06
C LEU A 399 -12.31 26.33 -12.56
N GLN A 400 -11.56 26.72 -13.59
CA GLN A 400 -10.41 25.95 -14.09
C GLN A 400 -9.35 25.77 -13.01
N SER A 401 -8.97 26.85 -12.31
CA SER A 401 -8.00 26.80 -11.21
C SER A 401 -8.51 25.92 -10.07
N PHE A 402 -9.77 26.10 -9.66
CA PHE A 402 -10.41 25.27 -8.65
C PHE A 402 -10.42 23.79 -9.04
N ALA A 403 -10.83 23.47 -10.27
CA ALA A 403 -10.88 22.11 -10.77
C ALA A 403 -9.50 21.45 -10.80
N CYS A 404 -8.49 22.13 -11.33
CA CYS A 404 -7.10 21.65 -11.32
C CYS A 404 -6.61 21.41 -9.87
N ARG A 405 -6.97 22.30 -8.94
CA ARG A 405 -6.57 22.19 -7.53
C ARG A 405 -7.19 20.98 -6.86
N ILE A 406 -8.48 20.70 -7.05
CA ILE A 406 -9.17 19.53 -6.49
C ILE A 406 -8.74 18.22 -7.16
N LEU A 407 -8.71 18.18 -8.49
CA LEU A 407 -8.47 16.94 -9.25
C LEU A 407 -7.01 16.47 -9.22
N SER A 408 -6.08 17.34 -8.78
CA SER A 408 -4.66 16.97 -8.56
C SER A 408 -4.41 16.34 -7.18
N GLN A 409 -5.43 16.28 -6.32
CA GLN A 409 -5.31 15.69 -4.99
C GLN A 409 -5.53 14.18 -5.01
N THR A 410 -5.20 13.52 -3.90
CA THR A 410 -5.54 12.11 -3.67
C THR A 410 -6.68 11.99 -2.65
N CYS A 411 -7.43 10.89 -2.69
CA CYS A 411 -8.37 10.51 -1.65
C CYS A 411 -7.91 9.27 -0.85
N PHE A 412 -6.71 8.73 -1.13
CA PHE A 412 -6.16 7.53 -0.49
C PHE A 412 -4.97 7.84 0.43
N GLY A 413 -4.63 6.90 1.30
CA GLY A 413 -3.60 7.07 2.32
C GLY A 413 -2.22 6.60 1.86
N ALA A 414 -1.24 6.61 2.77
CA ALA A 414 0.12 6.17 2.48
C ALA A 414 0.26 4.64 2.35
N SER A 415 -0.76 3.85 2.73
CA SER A 415 -0.74 2.38 2.68
C SER A 415 -0.45 1.82 1.29
N ARG A 416 -0.86 2.52 0.22
CA ARG A 416 -0.65 2.09 -1.17
C ARG A 416 0.80 2.19 -1.65
N TYR A 417 1.65 2.90 -0.91
CA TYR A 417 3.07 3.04 -1.26
C TYR A 417 3.92 1.89 -0.69
N ASN A 418 3.31 0.97 0.07
CA ASN A 418 3.95 -0.21 0.64
C ASN A 418 5.30 0.13 1.32
N ILE A 419 5.30 1.20 2.12
CA ILE A 419 6.48 1.76 2.75
C ILE A 419 6.83 0.90 3.98
N ASP A 420 8.07 0.43 4.04
CA ASP A 420 8.61 -0.28 5.22
C ASP A 420 8.91 0.73 6.34
N LYS A 421 8.12 0.70 7.40
CA LYS A 421 8.22 1.63 8.54
C LYS A 421 9.25 1.22 9.59
N SER A 422 10.01 0.15 9.36
CA SER A 422 11.01 -0.33 10.32
C SER A 422 12.11 0.69 10.61
N LEU A 423 12.46 1.55 9.65
CA LEU A 423 13.44 2.61 9.88
C LEU A 423 12.89 3.68 10.85
N SER A 424 11.67 4.16 10.63
CA SER A 424 10.97 5.04 11.58
C SER A 424 10.84 4.41 12.96
N GLU A 425 10.53 3.12 13.02
CA GLU A 425 10.43 2.41 14.30
C GLU A 425 11.76 2.43 15.05
N ARG A 426 12.87 2.06 14.38
CA ARG A 426 14.22 2.09 14.96
C ARG A 426 14.66 3.48 15.37
N LEU A 427 14.24 4.52 14.65
CA LEU A 427 14.52 5.92 15.02
C LEU A 427 13.95 6.22 16.41
N HIS A 428 12.71 5.79 16.69
CA HIS A 428 12.00 6.14 17.93
C HIS A 428 12.10 5.09 19.06
N THR A 429 12.71 3.94 18.81
CA THR A 429 12.84 2.85 19.80
C THR A 429 14.25 2.64 20.31
N GLU A 430 15.26 2.79 19.45
CA GLU A 430 16.66 2.59 19.84
C GLU A 430 17.22 3.88 20.44
N ALA A 431 17.78 3.79 21.65
CA ALA A 431 18.45 4.92 22.30
C ALA A 431 19.77 5.25 21.58
N ARG A 432 19.99 6.52 21.28
CA ARG A 432 21.20 7.02 20.62
C ARG A 432 21.67 8.32 21.26
N SER A 433 22.92 8.70 20.98
CA SER A 433 23.37 10.05 21.27
C SER A 433 22.58 11.06 20.42
N TYR A 434 22.47 12.32 20.87
CA TYR A 434 21.76 13.35 20.12
C TYR A 434 22.30 13.53 18.68
N PRO A 435 23.63 13.61 18.44
CA PRO A 435 24.18 13.71 17.08
C PRO A 435 23.85 12.49 16.19
N ASP A 436 23.88 11.29 16.77
CA ASP A 436 23.54 10.07 16.03
C ASP A 436 22.04 10.05 15.69
N GLN A 437 21.19 10.52 16.59
CA GLN A 437 19.75 10.65 16.37
C GLN A 437 19.44 11.62 15.22
N GLU A 438 20.10 12.77 15.18
CA GLU A 438 19.96 13.74 14.08
C GLU A 438 20.49 13.20 12.74
N THR A 439 21.57 12.42 12.77
CA THR A 439 22.08 11.74 11.58
C THR A 439 21.08 10.70 11.08
N PHE A 440 20.50 9.90 11.98
CA PHE A 440 19.51 8.89 11.64
C PHE A 440 18.20 9.49 11.10
N ARG A 441 17.78 10.68 11.57
CA ARG A 441 16.65 11.43 10.98
C ARG A 441 16.91 11.80 9.52
N LYS A 442 18.14 12.21 9.19
CA LYS A 442 18.52 12.49 7.79
C LYS A 442 18.51 11.22 6.94
N GLU A 443 19.01 10.11 7.47
CA GLU A 443 18.97 8.80 6.82
C GLU A 443 17.53 8.35 6.55
N GLU A 444 16.64 8.50 7.53
CA GLU A 444 15.21 8.22 7.40
C GLU A 444 14.58 9.05 6.28
N TYR A 445 14.82 10.37 6.31
CA TYR A 445 14.32 11.30 5.31
C TYR A 445 14.81 10.95 3.89
N ILE A 446 16.09 10.63 3.73
CA ILE A 446 16.68 10.24 2.45
C ILE A 446 16.09 8.92 1.97
N TYR A 447 16.07 7.90 2.83
CA TYR A 447 15.59 6.57 2.49
C TYR A 447 14.15 6.59 1.96
N TYR A 448 13.24 7.24 2.70
CA TYR A 448 11.84 7.29 2.28
C TYR A 448 11.63 8.09 1.00
N ASN A 449 12.30 9.24 0.85
CA ASN A 449 12.12 10.07 -0.33
C ASN A 449 12.74 9.48 -1.60
N LEU A 450 13.86 8.74 -1.48
CA LEU A 450 14.42 7.97 -2.59
C LEU A 450 13.47 6.84 -3.02
N ARG A 451 12.86 6.14 -2.06
CA ARG A 451 11.87 5.09 -2.35
C ARG A 451 10.62 5.68 -3.00
N LEU A 452 10.08 6.77 -2.45
CA LEU A 452 8.87 7.43 -2.96
C LEU A 452 9.07 8.03 -4.36
N ARG A 453 10.29 8.47 -4.71
CA ARG A 453 10.59 9.04 -6.03
C ARG A 453 10.20 8.12 -7.20
N ASN A 454 10.35 6.82 -7.04
CA ASN A 454 10.08 5.82 -8.07
C ASN A 454 8.84 4.95 -7.74
N SER A 455 8.10 5.27 -6.68
CA SER A 455 6.97 4.46 -6.23
C SER A 455 5.69 4.85 -6.97
N VAL A 456 4.96 3.82 -7.43
CA VAL A 456 3.58 3.96 -7.93
C VAL A 456 2.65 3.42 -6.84
N PRO A 457 1.58 4.14 -6.46
CA PRO A 457 0.62 3.64 -5.48
C PRO A 457 -0.08 2.38 -6.02
N ARG A 458 -0.02 1.27 -5.27
CA ARG A 458 -0.63 -0.01 -5.64
C ARG A 458 -1.17 -0.76 -4.41
N LEU A 459 -2.30 -1.44 -4.59
CA LEU A 459 -2.95 -2.30 -3.60
C LEU A 459 -2.13 -3.58 -3.40
N HIS A 460 -1.43 -3.97 -4.46
CA HIS A 460 -0.51 -5.09 -4.53
C HIS A 460 0.87 -4.57 -4.92
N GLY A 461 1.85 -4.75 -4.03
CA GLY A 461 3.27 -4.63 -4.39
C GLY A 461 3.78 -5.90 -5.06
N PRO A 462 4.85 -5.83 -5.89
CA PRO A 462 5.52 -7.03 -6.36
C PRO A 462 5.90 -7.94 -5.18
N CYS A 463 5.71 -9.26 -5.35
CA CYS A 463 6.20 -10.29 -4.44
C CYS A 463 7.73 -10.40 -4.41
N GLU A 464 8.47 -9.48 -5.02
CA GLU A 464 9.92 -9.59 -5.13
C GLU A 464 10.56 -9.43 -3.73
N GLY A 465 11.03 -10.57 -3.23
CA GLY A 465 12.22 -10.60 -2.40
C GLY A 465 12.06 -10.68 -0.89
N LYS A 466 10.91 -11.09 -0.30
CA LYS A 466 10.89 -11.39 1.15
C LYS A 466 10.02 -12.59 1.54
N HIS A 467 10.60 -13.79 1.45
CA HIS A 467 10.27 -14.90 2.36
C HIS A 467 10.59 -14.58 3.84
N GLY A 468 11.03 -13.35 4.18
CA GLY A 468 11.37 -12.96 5.55
C GLY A 468 10.37 -12.06 6.28
N LYS A 469 9.38 -11.44 5.62
CA LYS A 469 8.40 -10.57 6.30
C LYS A 469 7.04 -10.58 5.59
N LEU A 470 6.32 -11.69 5.70
CA LEU A 470 4.85 -11.64 5.67
C LEU A 470 4.43 -10.63 6.75
N GLY A 471 3.70 -9.58 6.37
CA GLY A 471 3.43 -8.46 7.26
C GLY A 471 2.85 -8.91 8.61
N PRO A 472 3.19 -8.25 9.74
CA PRO A 472 2.77 -8.66 11.08
C PRO A 472 1.24 -8.77 11.25
N LYS A 473 0.45 -8.17 10.35
CA LYS A 473 -1.02 -8.21 10.38
C LYS A 473 -1.64 -9.50 9.85
N LEU A 474 -0.87 -10.35 9.16
CA LEU A 474 -1.32 -11.70 8.76
C LEU A 474 -0.60 -12.82 9.51
N GLY A 475 0.19 -12.50 10.54
CA GLY A 475 0.79 -13.50 11.44
C GLY A 475 -0.27 -14.42 12.03
N ASP A 476 -1.48 -13.92 12.22
CA ASP A 476 -2.67 -14.69 12.57
C ASP A 476 -2.99 -15.85 11.60
N TRP A 477 -2.78 -15.67 10.30
CA TRP A 477 -3.12 -16.64 9.25
C TRP A 477 -2.00 -17.66 8.98
N ILE A 478 -0.83 -17.52 9.64
CA ILE A 478 0.38 -18.30 9.32
C ILE A 478 1.09 -18.81 10.60
N SER A 479 1.07 -18.06 11.69
CA SER A 479 1.78 -18.35 12.94
C SER A 479 0.84 -18.89 14.03
N ALA A 480 1.37 -19.79 14.88
CA ALA A 480 0.71 -20.25 16.09
C ALA A 480 1.23 -19.43 17.28
N GLU A 481 0.44 -18.48 17.81
CA GLU A 481 0.64 -18.04 19.18
C GLU A 481 -0.69 -17.74 19.87
N ASN A 482 -0.79 -18.23 21.11
CA ASN A 482 -1.89 -18.05 22.02
C ASN A 482 -1.89 -16.60 22.53
N THR A 483 -3.00 -15.89 22.40
CA THR A 483 -3.34 -14.80 23.31
C THR A 483 -4.87 -14.73 23.44
N PRO A 484 -5.41 -14.69 24.67
CA PRO A 484 -6.84 -14.75 24.90
C PRO A 484 -7.54 -13.49 24.40
N VAL A 485 -8.72 -13.69 23.81
CA VAL A 485 -9.69 -12.65 23.49
C VAL A 485 -10.07 -11.95 24.80
N GLY A 486 -9.68 -10.68 24.95
CA GLY A 486 -10.04 -9.90 26.11
C GLY A 486 -9.55 -8.45 26.03
N GLN A 487 -10.52 -7.54 25.85
CA GLN A 487 -10.47 -6.10 26.13
C GLN A 487 -9.70 -5.21 25.15
N HIS A 488 -10.42 -4.79 24.09
CA HIS A 488 -10.22 -3.49 23.47
C HIS A 488 -10.98 -2.44 24.28
N PHE A 489 -10.26 -1.41 24.73
CA PHE A 489 -10.78 -0.05 24.93
C PHE A 489 -10.04 0.86 23.96
#